data_AF-A0A2T1CTD6-F1
#
_entry.id   AF-A0A2T1CTD6-F1
#
_cell.length_a   1.000
_cell.length_b   1.000
_cell.length_c   1.000
_cell.angle_alpha   90.00
_cell.angle_beta   90.00
_cell.angle_gamma   90.00
#
_symmetry.space_group_name_H-M   'P 1'
#
loop_
_entity.id
_entity.type
_entity.pdbx_description
1 polymer ?
#
loop_
_entity_poly.entity_id
_entity_poly.type
_entity_poly.pdbx_seq_one_letter_code
_entity_poly.pdbx_strand_id
1 'polypeptide(L)'
;MLPTNYIQSSIPVDIPETSDNQPLGFNIEIELDALEELIVNSTHVPLTEFIVIDRVVVLHQLNQIKEHLPVDLATAIAIASRKQQIISEAENYAAALVKSAQEKVSQILHDSSILRQAELDGAKIRLKTEQECEHLKQTTLNEVRELHQNAIAESQAIQQGADDYADYVLEDIEQKIQQILLIIQNGRQQLDGVN
;
A
#
# COMPACT_ATOMS: atom_id res chain seq x y z
N MET A 1 -1.63 -12.04 11.89
CA MET A 1 -1.13 -13.22 11.17
C MET A 1 -1.02 -12.85 9.70
N LEU A 2 0.20 -12.61 9.20
CA LEU A 2 0.46 -12.36 7.78
C LEU A 2 0.97 -13.67 7.16
N PRO A 3 0.44 -14.13 6.02
CA PRO A 3 1.04 -15.25 5.32
C PRO A 3 2.27 -14.73 4.55
N THR A 4 3.44 -15.06 5.09
CA THR A 4 4.72 -14.94 4.38
C THR A 4 4.75 -15.98 3.27
N ASN A 5 4.44 -15.58 2.04
CA ASN A 5 4.72 -16.42 0.88
C ASN A 5 5.37 -15.55 -0.21
N TYR A 6 6.66 -15.28 -0.01
CA TYR A 6 7.50 -14.57 -0.96
C TYR A 6 8.32 -15.60 -1.74
N ILE A 7 7.85 -15.88 -2.95
CA ILE A 7 8.64 -16.19 -4.15
C ILE A 7 9.69 -17.29 -3.98
N GLN A 8 9.26 -18.52 -4.23
CA GLN A 8 10.09 -19.50 -4.93
C GLN A 8 9.48 -19.76 -6.31
N SER A 9 9.32 -18.70 -7.11
CA SER A 9 9.26 -18.87 -8.55
C SER A 9 10.70 -19.08 -9.01
N SER A 10 11.19 -20.30 -8.85
CA SER A 10 12.32 -20.80 -9.61
C SER A 10 11.94 -20.65 -11.08
N ILE A 11 12.33 -19.53 -11.69
CA ILE A 11 12.41 -19.44 -13.14
C ILE A 11 13.37 -20.57 -13.49
N PRO A 12 12.93 -21.61 -14.22
CA PRO A 12 13.87 -22.56 -14.75
C PRO A 12 14.64 -21.76 -15.81
N VAL A 13 15.79 -21.23 -15.41
CA VAL A 13 16.79 -20.81 -16.38
C VAL A 13 17.29 -22.11 -16.97
N ASP A 14 16.58 -22.58 -17.99
CA ASP A 14 17.02 -23.64 -18.87
C ASP A 14 18.17 -23.01 -19.67
N ILE A 15 19.35 -22.95 -19.04
CA ILE A 15 20.60 -22.72 -19.76
C ILE A 15 20.67 -23.93 -20.68
N PRO A 16 20.52 -23.79 -22.01
CA PRO A 16 20.78 -24.92 -22.87
C PRO A 16 22.24 -25.26 -22.61
N GLU A 17 22.50 -26.39 -21.94
CA GLU A 17 23.81 -27.00 -21.90
C GLU A 17 24.23 -27.07 -23.36
N THR A 18 25.11 -26.17 -23.76
CA THR A 18 25.82 -26.26 -25.02
C THR A 18 26.68 -27.50 -24.86
N SER A 19 26.06 -28.64 -25.17
CA SER A 19 26.74 -29.87 -25.44
C SER A 19 27.70 -29.51 -26.57
N ASP A 20 28.97 -29.32 -26.20
CA ASP A 20 30.12 -29.34 -27.09
C ASP A 20 30.20 -30.73 -27.71
N ASN A 21 29.28 -30.97 -28.64
CA ASN A 21 29.32 -32.08 -29.54
C ASN A 21 29.08 -31.49 -30.92
N GLN A 22 30.02 -30.63 -31.34
CA GLN A 22 30.23 -30.48 -32.77
C GLN A 22 30.55 -31.90 -33.27
N PRO A 23 29.77 -32.48 -34.21
CA PRO A 23 30.33 -33.56 -34.99
C PRO A 23 31.62 -33.03 -35.59
N LEU A 24 32.63 -33.90 -35.74
CA LEU A 24 33.80 -33.66 -36.60
C LEU A 24 33.28 -33.44 -38.03
N GLY A 25 32.69 -32.27 -38.26
CA GLY A 25 32.07 -31.82 -39.47
C GLY A 25 33.17 -31.36 -40.39
N PHE A 26 32.92 -31.58 -41.67
CA PHE A 26 33.69 -31.04 -42.78
C PHE A 26 34.18 -29.62 -42.47
N ASN A 27 35.49 -29.46 -42.29
CA ASN A 27 36.08 -28.16 -42.00
C ASN A 27 36.52 -27.55 -43.33
N ILE A 28 35.73 -26.61 -43.82
CA ILE A 28 35.99 -25.92 -45.09
C ILE A 28 37.38 -25.25 -45.12
N GLU A 29 37.90 -24.79 -43.98
CA GLU A 29 39.23 -24.18 -43.90
C GLU A 29 40.31 -25.23 -44.20
N ILE A 30 40.25 -26.40 -43.57
CA ILE A 30 41.19 -27.51 -43.79
C ILE A 30 41.13 -28.01 -45.24
N GLU A 31 39.92 -28.09 -45.81
CA GLU A 31 39.71 -28.64 -47.16
C GLU A 31 40.12 -27.65 -48.26
N LEU A 32 40.04 -26.34 -47.99
CA LEU A 32 40.59 -25.29 -48.85
C LEU A 32 42.11 -25.20 -48.72
N ASP A 33 42.66 -25.31 -47.51
CA ASP A 33 44.11 -25.34 -47.27
C ASP A 33 44.75 -26.55 -47.97
N ALA A 34 44.10 -27.72 -47.93
CA ALA A 34 44.55 -28.91 -48.66
C ALA A 34 44.50 -28.72 -50.18
N LEU A 35 43.51 -27.98 -50.69
CA LEU A 35 43.43 -27.63 -52.12
C LEU A 35 44.51 -26.63 -52.52
N GLU A 36 44.80 -25.65 -51.65
CA GLU A 36 45.90 -24.70 -51.82
C GLU A 36 47.26 -25.43 -51.84
N GLU A 37 47.49 -26.36 -50.91
CA GLU A 37 48.70 -27.16 -50.85
C GLU A 37 48.89 -28.02 -52.13
N LEU A 38 47.82 -28.61 -52.65
CA LEU A 38 47.84 -29.34 -53.92
C LEU A 38 48.22 -28.47 -55.11
N ILE A 39 47.84 -27.19 -55.09
CA ILE A 39 48.18 -26.22 -56.14
C ILE A 39 49.63 -25.75 -55.99
N VAL A 40 50.08 -25.45 -54.76
CA VAL A 40 51.44 -24.94 -54.48
C VAL A 40 52.51 -26.01 -54.72
N ASN A 41 52.26 -27.26 -54.33
CA ASN A 41 53.21 -28.37 -54.49
C ASN A 41 53.15 -29.04 -55.87
N SER A 42 52.39 -28.47 -56.80
CA SER A 42 52.20 -29.02 -58.14
C SER A 42 53.45 -28.90 -59.02
N THR A 43 53.56 -29.75 -60.04
CA THR A 43 54.73 -29.73 -60.93
C THR A 43 54.61 -28.56 -61.91
N HIS A 44 55.48 -27.56 -61.76
CA HIS A 44 55.56 -26.43 -62.69
C HIS A 44 56.14 -26.84 -64.05
N VAL A 45 55.54 -26.35 -65.13
CA VAL A 45 56.07 -26.51 -66.48
C VAL A 45 57.13 -25.43 -66.75
N PRO A 46 58.40 -25.79 -67.03
CA PRO A 46 59.48 -24.83 -67.23
C PRO A 46 59.17 -23.79 -68.33
N LEU A 47 59.56 -22.54 -68.08
CA LEU A 47 59.29 -21.37 -68.95
C LEU A 47 57.79 -21.01 -69.14
N THR A 48 56.88 -21.54 -68.32
CA THR A 48 55.46 -21.16 -68.35
C THR A 48 54.87 -21.01 -66.94
N GLU A 49 53.77 -20.27 -66.84
CA GLU A 49 52.95 -20.15 -65.62
C GLU A 49 52.02 -21.37 -65.41
N PHE A 50 52.14 -22.43 -66.23
CA PHE A 50 51.26 -23.59 -66.14
C PHE A 50 51.77 -24.61 -65.13
N ILE A 51 50.82 -25.11 -64.34
CA ILE A 51 51.04 -26.16 -63.35
C ILE A 51 50.34 -27.46 -63.78
N VAL A 52 51.01 -28.59 -63.55
CA VAL A 52 50.45 -29.91 -63.80
C VAL A 52 49.92 -30.46 -62.49
N ILE A 53 48.60 -30.66 -62.45
CA ILE A 53 47.88 -31.17 -61.29
C ILE A 53 47.11 -32.44 -61.70
N ASP A 54 47.06 -33.42 -60.80
CA ASP A 54 46.19 -34.58 -60.98
C ASP A 54 44.72 -34.15 -60.93
N ARG A 55 44.07 -34.23 -62.09
CA ARG A 55 42.65 -33.93 -62.27
C ARG A 55 41.75 -34.72 -61.33
N VAL A 56 42.07 -35.99 -61.04
CA VAL A 56 41.24 -36.86 -60.21
C VAL A 56 41.27 -36.39 -58.75
N VAL A 57 42.45 -36.04 -58.24
CA VAL A 57 42.63 -35.59 -56.85
C VAL A 57 41.93 -34.25 -56.61
N VAL A 58 42.11 -33.27 -57.51
CA VAL A 58 41.46 -31.96 -57.35
C VAL A 58 39.94 -32.03 -57.54
N LEU A 59 39.45 -32.85 -58.48
CA LEU A 59 38.00 -33.02 -58.63
C LEU A 59 37.38 -33.71 -57.41
N HIS A 60 38.08 -34.67 -56.79
CA HIS A 60 37.62 -35.30 -55.57
C HIS A 60 37.50 -34.27 -54.44
N GLN A 61 38.55 -33.47 -54.21
CA GLN A 61 38.58 -32.41 -53.21
C GLN A 61 37.46 -31.38 -53.42
N LEU A 62 37.27 -30.93 -54.67
CA LEU A 62 36.20 -30.00 -55.04
C LEU A 62 34.80 -30.60 -54.81
N ASN A 63 34.62 -31.89 -55.07
CA ASN A 63 33.35 -32.57 -54.85
C ASN A 63 33.03 -32.71 -53.35
N GLN A 64 34.02 -33.01 -52.51
CA GLN A 64 33.85 -33.03 -51.05
C GLN A 64 33.40 -31.65 -50.54
N ILE A 65 34.06 -30.58 -50.99
CA ILE A 65 33.64 -29.20 -50.67
C ILE A 65 32.21 -28.93 -51.12
N LYS A 66 31.86 -29.32 -52.35
CA LYS A 66 30.53 -29.09 -52.91
C LYS A 66 29.42 -29.88 -52.21
N GLU A 67 29.73 -31.06 -51.70
CA GLU A 67 28.78 -31.95 -51.03
C GLU A 67 28.44 -31.46 -49.61
N HIS A 68 29.45 -31.00 -48.86
CA HIS A 68 29.30 -30.69 -47.44
C HIS A 68 29.04 -29.19 -47.13
N LEU A 69 29.62 -28.27 -47.92
CA LEU A 69 29.51 -26.82 -47.67
C LEU A 69 28.06 -26.30 -47.61
N PRO A 70 27.11 -26.72 -48.48
CA PRO A 70 25.74 -26.21 -48.41
C PRO A 70 25.01 -26.57 -47.11
N VAL A 71 25.30 -27.75 -46.55
CA VAL A 71 24.68 -28.24 -45.32
C VAL A 71 25.19 -27.47 -44.11
N ASP A 72 26.50 -27.23 -44.04
CA ASP A 72 27.12 -26.46 -42.95
C ASP A 72 26.69 -24.99 -43.00
N LEU A 73 26.61 -24.40 -44.19
CA LEU A 73 26.11 -23.03 -44.37
C LEU A 73 24.64 -22.91 -43.94
N ALA A 74 23.78 -23.87 -44.33
CA ALA A 74 22.39 -23.90 -43.90
C ALA A 74 22.27 -24.00 -42.37
N THR A 75 23.12 -24.81 -41.74
CA THR A 75 23.20 -24.97 -40.28
C THR A 75 23.63 -23.66 -39.60
N ALA A 76 24.67 -23.00 -40.12
CA ALA A 76 25.14 -21.72 -39.59
C ALA A 76 24.05 -20.63 -39.66
N ILE A 77 23.32 -20.54 -40.78
CA ILE A 77 22.19 -19.62 -40.95
C ILE A 77 21.08 -19.93 -39.94
N ALA A 78 20.74 -21.21 -39.75
CA ALA A 78 19.72 -21.63 -38.78
C ALA A 78 20.11 -21.27 -37.34
N ILE A 79 21.38 -21.48 -36.96
CA ILE A 79 21.90 -21.09 -35.64
C ILE A 79 21.84 -19.57 -35.46
N ALA A 80 22.26 -18.80 -36.47
CA ALA A 80 22.21 -17.34 -36.43
C ALA A 80 20.77 -16.83 -36.29
N SER A 81 19.83 -17.39 -37.07
CA SER A 81 18.41 -17.06 -36.99
C SER A 81 17.81 -17.40 -35.63
N ARG A 82 18.14 -18.59 -35.08
CA ARG A 82 17.67 -19.01 -33.76
C ARG A 82 18.19 -18.10 -32.65
N LYS A 83 19.47 -17.73 -32.71
CA LYS A 83 20.06 -16.76 -31.79
C LYS A 83 19.32 -15.42 -31.83
N GLN A 84 19.03 -14.92 -33.03
CA GLN A 84 18.29 -13.67 -33.18
C GLN A 84 16.87 -13.75 -32.60
N GLN A 85 16.19 -14.87 -32.78
CA GLN A 85 14.89 -15.13 -32.18
C GLN A 85 14.96 -15.12 -30.65
N ILE A 86 15.92 -15.84 -30.05
CA ILE A 86 16.12 -15.89 -28.60
C ILE A 86 16.36 -14.48 -28.04
N ILE A 87 17.18 -13.68 -28.71
CA ILE A 87 17.45 -12.29 -28.29
C ILE A 87 16.16 -11.47 -28.30
N SER A 88 15.37 -11.54 -29.37
CA SER A 88 14.10 -10.83 -29.49
C SER A 88 13.09 -11.26 -28.41
N GLU A 89 12.97 -12.56 -28.16
CA GLU A 89 12.10 -13.09 -27.09
C GLU A 89 12.53 -12.60 -25.71
N ALA A 90 13.84 -12.60 -25.42
CA ALA A 90 14.39 -12.12 -24.17
C ALA A 90 14.16 -10.61 -23.98
N GLU A 91 14.35 -9.81 -25.03
CA GLU A 91 14.09 -8.37 -25.01
C GLU A 91 12.60 -8.07 -24.72
N ASN A 92 11.69 -8.77 -25.40
CA ASN A 92 10.26 -8.63 -25.17
C ASN A 92 9.86 -9.03 -23.74
N TYR A 93 10.42 -10.13 -23.23
CA TYR A 93 10.20 -10.58 -21.86
C TYR A 93 10.71 -9.55 -20.83
N ALA A 94 11.93 -9.03 -21.03
CA ALA A 94 12.51 -8.01 -20.15
C ALA A 94 11.66 -6.72 -20.15
N ALA A 95 11.19 -6.28 -21.32
CA ALA A 95 10.30 -5.12 -21.43
C ALA A 95 8.97 -5.34 -20.70
N ALA A 96 8.37 -6.52 -20.85
CA ALA A 96 7.13 -6.88 -20.15
C ALA A 96 7.32 -6.93 -18.63
N LEU A 97 8.45 -7.48 -18.16
CA LEU A 97 8.78 -7.57 -16.74
C LEU A 97 8.94 -6.18 -16.11
N VAL A 98 9.71 -5.29 -16.76
CA VAL A 98 9.89 -3.90 -16.29
C VAL A 98 8.55 -3.17 -16.22
N LYS A 99 7.70 -3.32 -17.24
CA LYS A 99 6.37 -2.73 -17.26
C LYS A 99 5.51 -3.23 -16.10
N SER A 100 5.46 -4.54 -15.88
CA SER A 100 4.69 -5.13 -14.77
C SER A 100 5.20 -4.66 -13.39
N ALA A 101 6.53 -4.56 -13.23
CA ALA A 101 7.13 -4.04 -12.01
C ALA A 101 6.76 -2.57 -11.77
N GLN A 102 6.80 -1.73 -12.81
CA GLN A 102 6.39 -0.33 -12.73
C GLN A 102 4.91 -0.17 -12.36
N GLU A 103 4.03 -0.96 -12.97
CA GLU A 103 2.61 -1.01 -12.63
C GLU A 103 2.39 -1.40 -11.17
N LYS A 104 3.12 -2.41 -10.68
CA LYS A 104 3.04 -2.85 -9.28
C LYS A 104 3.53 -1.78 -8.31
N VAL A 105 4.62 -1.10 -8.63
CA VAL A 105 5.13 0.04 -7.85
C VAL A 105 4.11 1.18 -7.81
N SER A 106 3.50 1.51 -8.95
CA SER A 106 2.45 2.54 -8.98
C SER A 106 1.25 2.16 -8.11
N GLN A 107 0.87 0.88 -8.06
CA GLN A 107 -0.19 0.39 -7.20
C GLN A 107 0.18 0.54 -5.71
N ILE A 108 1.40 0.18 -5.33
CA ILE A 108 1.89 0.33 -3.94
C ILE A 108 1.99 1.81 -3.55
N LEU A 109 2.41 2.69 -4.45
CA LEU A 109 2.42 4.14 -4.21
C LEU A 109 1.00 4.70 -4.06
N HIS A 110 0.03 4.15 -4.79
CA HIS A 110 -1.38 4.48 -4.56
C HIS A 110 -1.80 4.11 -3.13
N ASP A 111 -1.34 2.97 -2.59
CA ASP A 111 -1.56 2.63 -1.18
C ASP A 111 -0.91 3.64 -0.21
N SER A 112 0.20 4.29 -0.59
CA SER A 112 0.76 5.41 0.19
C SER A 112 -0.11 6.67 0.12
N SER A 113 -0.78 6.93 -1.01
CA SER A 113 -1.78 8.01 -1.08
C SER A 113 -2.98 7.75 -0.15
N ILE A 114 -3.33 6.48 0.05
CA ILE A 114 -4.32 6.06 1.06
C ILE A 114 -3.81 6.38 2.47
N LEU A 115 -2.53 6.12 2.77
CA LEU A 115 -1.95 6.47 4.07
C LEU A 115 -2.04 7.98 4.36
N ARG A 116 -1.66 8.83 3.39
CA ARG A 116 -1.77 10.29 3.52
C ARG A 116 -3.23 10.74 3.70
N GLN A 117 -4.15 10.12 2.97
CA GLN A 117 -5.57 10.40 3.12
C GLN A 117 -6.07 10.01 4.51
N ALA A 118 -5.68 8.83 5.01
CA ALA A 118 -6.03 8.37 6.34
C ALA A 118 -5.47 9.29 7.45
N GLU A 119 -4.26 9.83 7.27
CA GLU A 119 -3.69 10.82 8.19
C GLU A 119 -4.50 12.12 8.21
N LEU A 120 -4.91 12.63 7.04
CA LEU A 120 -5.75 13.83 6.94
C LEU A 120 -7.11 13.62 7.59
N ASP A 121 -7.75 12.48 7.32
CA ASP A 121 -9.05 12.14 7.90
C ASP A 121 -8.94 11.97 9.42
N GLY A 122 -7.88 11.31 9.90
CA GLY A 122 -7.59 11.19 11.33
C GLY A 122 -7.36 12.53 12.01
N ALA A 123 -6.62 13.45 11.37
CA ALA A 123 -6.43 14.81 11.86
C ALA A 123 -7.76 15.58 11.93
N LYS A 124 -8.62 15.44 10.92
CA LYS A 124 -9.94 16.07 10.88
C LYS A 124 -10.87 15.54 11.97
N ILE A 125 -10.89 14.23 12.19
CA ILE A 125 -11.68 13.61 13.28
C ILE A 125 -11.22 14.14 14.63
N ARG A 126 -9.91 14.15 14.88
CA ARG A 126 -9.34 14.69 16.13
C ARG A 126 -9.75 16.14 16.38
N LEU A 127 -9.60 17.01 15.37
CA LEU A 127 -9.98 18.42 15.48
C LEU A 127 -11.47 18.57 15.78
N LYS A 128 -12.32 17.79 15.10
CA LYS A 128 -13.76 17.80 15.31
C LYS A 128 -14.11 17.34 16.73
N THR A 129 -13.53 16.23 17.19
CA THR A 129 -13.75 15.71 18.54
C THR A 129 -13.30 16.72 19.61
N GLU A 130 -12.17 17.39 19.40
CA GLU A 130 -11.70 18.44 20.32
C GLU A 130 -12.68 19.62 20.40
N GLN A 131 -13.19 20.09 19.25
CA GLN A 131 -14.22 21.13 19.20
C GLN A 131 -15.53 20.69 19.89
N GLU A 132 -15.98 19.46 19.64
CA GLU A 132 -17.19 18.91 20.26
C GLU A 132 -17.03 18.75 21.78
N CYS A 133 -15.87 18.28 22.25
CA CYS A 133 -15.56 18.19 23.68
C CYS A 133 -15.54 19.56 24.34
N GLU A 134 -14.93 20.57 23.72
CA GLU A 134 -14.89 21.91 24.27
C GLU A 134 -16.29 22.53 24.33
N HIS A 135 -17.08 22.35 23.27
CA HIS A 135 -18.47 22.79 23.24
C HIS A 135 -19.29 22.11 24.33
N LEU A 136 -19.19 20.79 24.47
CA LEU A 136 -19.90 20.03 25.51
C LEU A 136 -19.51 20.52 26.91
N LYS A 137 -18.21 20.71 27.17
CA LYS A 137 -17.72 21.25 28.43
C LYS A 137 -18.34 22.62 28.73
N GLN A 138 -18.37 23.50 27.74
CA GLN A 138 -18.94 24.84 27.90
C GLN A 138 -20.44 24.79 28.21
N THR A 139 -21.20 23.95 27.50
CA THR A 139 -22.63 23.76 27.74
C THR A 139 -22.89 23.21 29.13
N THR A 140 -22.21 22.14 29.53
CA THR A 140 -22.37 21.55 30.86
C THR A 140 -22.00 22.54 31.96
N LEU A 141 -20.95 23.35 31.80
CA LEU A 141 -20.61 24.39 32.77
C LEU A 141 -21.70 25.46 32.90
N ASN A 142 -22.35 25.83 31.81
CA ASN A 142 -23.46 26.77 31.83
C ASN A 142 -24.70 26.17 32.49
N GLU A 143 -25.06 24.93 32.15
CA GLU A 143 -26.18 24.20 32.76
C GLU A 143 -25.98 24.03 34.27
N VAL A 144 -24.79 23.61 34.71
CA VAL A 144 -24.46 23.47 36.13
C VAL A 144 -24.57 24.81 36.86
N ARG A 145 -24.14 25.90 36.22
CA ARG A 145 -24.25 27.25 36.79
C ARG A 145 -25.71 27.65 36.96
N GLU A 146 -26.54 27.43 35.96
CA GLU A 146 -27.98 27.72 36.01
C GLU A 146 -28.68 26.88 37.08
N LEU A 147 -28.42 25.57 37.13
CA LEU A 147 -28.96 24.68 38.16
C LEU A 147 -28.59 25.16 39.57
N HIS A 148 -27.33 25.54 39.78
CA HIS A 148 -26.87 26.05 41.06
C HIS A 148 -27.56 27.38 41.43
N GLN A 149 -27.71 28.30 40.47
CA GLN A 149 -28.39 29.57 40.71
C GLN A 149 -29.87 29.37 41.05
N ASN A 150 -30.55 28.48 40.33
CA ASN A 150 -31.95 28.14 40.58
C ASN A 150 -32.12 27.49 41.95
N ALA A 151 -31.24 26.56 42.33
CA ALA A 151 -31.29 25.91 43.64
C ALA A 151 -31.11 26.93 44.79
N ILE A 152 -30.23 27.92 44.63
CA ILE A 152 -30.07 29.00 45.62
C ILE A 152 -31.36 29.84 45.70
N ALA A 153 -31.90 30.26 44.57
CA ALA A 153 -33.11 31.08 44.54
C ALA A 153 -34.31 30.34 45.16
N GLU A 154 -34.47 29.05 44.85
CA GLU A 154 -35.50 28.20 45.43
C GLU A 154 -35.31 28.05 46.95
N SER A 155 -34.09 27.79 47.40
CA SER A 155 -33.80 27.70 48.84
C SER A 155 -34.11 29.00 49.58
N GLN A 156 -33.80 30.16 48.98
CA GLN A 156 -34.12 31.46 49.56
C GLN A 156 -35.64 31.69 49.62
N ALA A 157 -36.36 31.34 48.55
CA ALA A 157 -37.82 31.45 48.53
C ALA A 157 -38.48 30.53 49.56
N ILE A 158 -37.96 29.30 49.75
CA ILE A 158 -38.45 28.38 50.79
C ILE A 158 -38.20 28.94 52.18
N GLN A 159 -37.00 29.47 52.45
CA GLN A 159 -36.69 30.08 53.74
C GLN A 159 -37.62 31.24 54.05
N GLN A 160 -37.80 32.15 53.09
CA GLN A 160 -38.66 33.31 53.25
C GLN A 160 -40.13 32.91 53.45
N GLY A 161 -40.64 31.95 52.68
CA GLY A 161 -42.00 31.44 52.87
C GLY A 161 -42.20 30.74 54.22
N ALA A 162 -41.16 30.10 54.78
CA ALA A 162 -41.20 29.51 56.11
C ALA A 162 -41.20 30.57 57.21
N ASP A 163 -40.41 31.64 57.05
CA ASP A 163 -40.39 32.79 57.96
C ASP A 163 -41.75 33.50 57.95
N ASP A 164 -42.30 33.80 56.77
CA ASP A 164 -43.62 34.42 56.61
C ASP A 164 -44.73 33.56 57.25
N TYR A 165 -44.64 32.23 57.10
CA TYR A 165 -45.59 31.30 57.73
C TYR A 165 -45.46 31.30 59.25
N ALA A 166 -44.24 31.33 59.78
CA ALA A 166 -44.00 31.39 61.22
C ALA A 166 -44.59 32.67 61.81
N ASP A 167 -44.35 33.83 61.17
CA ASP A 167 -44.92 35.10 61.59
C ASP A 167 -46.45 35.09 61.58
N TYR A 168 -47.07 34.54 60.52
CA TYR A 168 -48.52 34.38 60.45
C TYR A 168 -49.08 33.52 61.60
N VAL A 169 -48.45 32.37 61.89
CA VAL A 169 -48.88 31.48 62.98
C VAL A 169 -48.71 32.16 64.34
N LEU A 170 -47.61 32.89 64.54
CA LEU A 170 -47.37 33.63 65.78
C LEU A 170 -48.37 34.75 65.98
N GLU A 171 -48.71 35.49 64.91
CA GLU A 171 -49.76 36.53 64.93
C GLU A 171 -51.13 35.94 65.28
N ASP A 172 -51.53 34.81 64.68
CA ASP A 172 -52.80 34.13 64.99
C ASP A 172 -52.84 33.69 66.46
N ILE A 173 -51.73 33.15 66.99
CA ILE A 173 -51.62 32.78 68.40
C ILE A 173 -51.74 34.01 69.30
N GLU A 174 -51.06 35.11 68.97
CA GLU A 174 -51.14 36.35 69.73
C GLU A 174 -52.59 36.87 69.81
N GLN A 175 -53.28 36.93 68.68
CA GLN A 175 -54.68 37.38 68.63
C GLN A 175 -55.60 36.50 69.49
N LYS A 176 -55.41 35.18 69.44
CA LYS A 176 -56.18 34.24 70.28
C LYS A 176 -55.91 34.44 71.77
N ILE A 177 -54.66 34.66 72.16
CA ILE A 177 -54.30 34.95 73.56
C ILE A 177 -54.93 36.28 74.02
N GLN A 178 -54.87 37.33 73.18
CA GLN A 178 -55.50 38.62 73.48
C GLN A 178 -57.02 38.49 73.69
N GLN A 179 -57.71 37.70 72.86
CA GLN A 179 -59.13 37.41 73.04
C GLN A 179 -59.42 36.68 74.37
N ILE A 180 -58.63 35.66 74.70
CA ILE A 180 -58.78 34.92 75.96
C ILE A 180 -58.56 35.86 77.16
N LEU A 181 -57.55 36.72 77.11
CA LEU A 181 -57.29 37.72 78.16
C LEU A 181 -58.46 38.68 78.35
N LEU A 182 -59.07 39.15 77.25
CA LEU A 182 -60.27 39.99 77.29
C LEU A 182 -61.44 39.28 77.98
N ILE A 183 -61.67 38.01 77.66
CA ILE A 183 -62.71 37.19 78.30
C ILE A 183 -62.44 37.06 79.81
N ILE A 184 -61.19 36.80 80.21
CA ILE A 184 -60.80 36.70 81.63
C ILE A 184 -60.99 38.05 82.35
N GLN A 185 -60.58 39.16 81.74
CA GLN A 185 -60.75 40.50 82.31
C GLN A 185 -62.23 40.85 82.52
N ASN A 186 -63.07 40.59 81.51
CA ASN A 186 -64.51 40.78 81.61
C ASN A 186 -65.13 39.89 82.70
N GLY A 187 -64.75 38.61 82.76
CA GLY A 187 -65.22 37.68 83.79
C GLY A 187 -64.82 38.12 85.21
N ARG A 188 -63.60 38.65 85.38
CA ARG A 188 -63.15 39.23 86.67
C ARG A 188 -63.94 40.48 87.05
N GLN A 189 -64.15 41.43 86.13
CA GLN A 189 -64.96 42.62 86.39
C GLN A 189 -66.39 42.27 86.81
N GLN A 190 -66.96 41.22 86.21
CA GLN A 190 -68.30 40.76 86.55
C GLN A 190 -68.37 40.25 87.98
N LEU A 191 -67.34 39.56 88.48
CA LEU A 191 -67.26 39.07 89.86
C LEU A 191 -67.04 40.21 90.88
N ASP A 192 -66.23 41.22 90.53
CA ASP A 192 -66.00 42.39 91.39
C ASP A 192 -67.25 43.29 91.52
N GLY A 193 -68.19 43.22 90.56
CA GLY A 193 -69.48 43.94 90.59
C GLY A 193 -70.63 43.24 91.32
N VAL A 194 -70.41 42.06 91.93
CA VAL A 194 -71.44 41.28 92.67
C VAL A 194 -71.39 41.51 94.20
N ASN A 195 -70.73 42.57 94.68
CA ASN A 195 -70.80 43.01 96.09
C ASN A 195 -71.61 44.29 96.27
#